data_AF-A0A4V1USH2-F1
#
_entry.id   AF-A0A4V1USH2-F1
#
_cell.length_a   1.000
_cell.length_b   1.000
_cell.length_c   1.000
_cell.angle_alpha   90.00
_cell.angle_beta   90.00
_cell.angle_gamma   90.00
#
_symmetry.space_group_name_H-M   'P 1'
#
loop_
_entity.id
_entity.type
_entity.pdbx_description
1 polymer ?
#
loop_
_entity_poly.entity_id
_entity_poly.type
_entity_poly.pdbx_seq_one_letter_code
_entity_poly.pdbx_strand_id
1 'polypeptide(L)'
;MEISLKTVVISRTGKEGLICMDNMRADIKVTFFVKVNKTREDVLQVAQTIGCRRASDQAALENLFDAKFSEALKTVGKRFDFVELYNSRDKFKAEILQIIGTDLNGYILDDCAIDFLEQTPLESLNERNILDAEGIKKIIELTAKQKILSNQIEREKEQTITKQNVIAKEAVLELERQLSETEEKQKREIASIKAHEQAEIAIVQQNERLKSEKARIVTDEELQVANENKYRQIIVAAKNKERTEAVETERVEKDRALEATERERLVTLAEIAKEKAIEEQRRDIQEVIRERVAVQKSVVQEEEKIKDTSAFAEADRKKAVAIKNAEM
;
A
#
# COMPACT_ATOMS: atom_id res chain seq x y z
N MET A 1 -5.32 -70.98 -73.43
CA MET A 1 -6.11 -69.73 -73.39
C MET A 1 -6.32 -69.40 -71.93
N GLU A 2 -5.89 -68.21 -71.51
CA GLU A 2 -6.13 -67.74 -70.14
C GLU A 2 -7.60 -67.34 -69.99
N ILE A 3 -8.27 -67.94 -69.00
CA ILE A 3 -9.68 -67.65 -68.65
C ILE A 3 -9.78 -66.83 -67.35
N SER A 4 -8.65 -66.29 -66.88
CA SER A 4 -8.58 -65.44 -65.70
C SER A 4 -9.20 -64.07 -65.96
N LEU A 5 -9.48 -63.33 -64.88
CA LEU A 5 -9.93 -61.95 -64.95
C LEU A 5 -8.90 -61.08 -65.69
N LYS A 6 -9.39 -60.21 -66.58
CA LYS A 6 -8.63 -59.19 -67.30
C LYS A 6 -9.32 -57.84 -67.13
N THR A 7 -8.55 -56.77 -67.17
CA THR A 7 -9.04 -55.40 -66.99
C THR A 7 -9.01 -54.66 -68.31
N VAL A 8 -10.09 -54.06 -68.77
CA VAL A 8 -10.11 -53.18 -69.95
C VAL A 8 -10.35 -51.76 -69.47
N VAL A 9 -9.42 -50.85 -69.74
CA VAL A 9 -9.52 -49.45 -69.28
C VAL A 9 -9.98 -48.57 -70.43
N ILE A 10 -11.08 -47.84 -70.21
CA ILE A 10 -11.61 -46.86 -71.15
C ILE A 10 -11.46 -45.48 -70.54
N SER A 11 -10.82 -44.57 -71.26
CA SER A 11 -10.63 -43.18 -70.87
C SER A 11 -11.24 -42.25 -71.90
N ARG A 12 -12.06 -41.30 -71.44
CA ARG A 12 -12.72 -40.29 -72.27
C ARG A 12 -12.51 -38.93 -71.62
N THR A 13 -11.66 -38.11 -72.24
CA THR A 13 -11.21 -36.82 -71.67
C THR A 13 -11.24 -35.72 -72.72
N GLY A 14 -11.43 -34.47 -72.28
CA GLY A 14 -11.40 -33.30 -73.15
C GLY A 14 -12.48 -33.37 -74.22
N LYS A 15 -12.09 -33.24 -75.51
CA LYS A 15 -13.02 -33.25 -76.64
C LYS A 15 -13.79 -34.57 -76.80
N GLU A 16 -13.26 -35.67 -76.27
CA GLU A 16 -13.90 -36.98 -76.27
C GLU A 16 -14.65 -37.29 -74.98
N GLY A 17 -14.72 -36.33 -74.06
CA GLY A 17 -15.44 -36.48 -72.80
C GLY A 17 -16.91 -36.87 -72.99
N LEU A 18 -17.47 -37.50 -71.97
CA LEU A 18 -18.83 -37.99 -71.92
C LEU A 18 -19.82 -36.81 -71.85
N ILE A 19 -20.78 -36.75 -72.77
CA ILE A 19 -21.81 -35.70 -72.76
C ILE A 19 -23.01 -36.19 -71.93
N CYS A 20 -23.33 -35.45 -70.87
CA CYS A 20 -24.42 -35.75 -69.95
C CYS A 20 -25.77 -35.28 -70.51
N MET A 21 -26.87 -35.63 -69.84
CA MET A 21 -28.23 -35.22 -70.21
C MET A 21 -28.34 -33.70 -70.37
N ASP A 22 -27.77 -32.96 -69.41
CA ASP A 22 -27.73 -31.50 -69.35
C ASP A 22 -26.67 -30.82 -70.22
N ASN A 23 -26.10 -31.56 -71.18
CA ASN A 23 -25.07 -31.08 -72.10
C ASN A 23 -23.76 -30.63 -71.42
N MET A 24 -23.60 -30.89 -70.12
CA MET A 24 -22.30 -30.79 -69.48
C MET A 24 -21.41 -31.96 -69.89
N ARG A 25 -20.14 -31.67 -70.16
CA ARG A 25 -19.17 -32.70 -70.52
C ARG A 25 -18.36 -33.12 -69.30
N ALA A 26 -18.20 -34.43 -69.15
CA ALA A 26 -17.45 -35.06 -68.08
C ALA A 26 -16.27 -35.85 -68.63
N ASP A 27 -15.11 -35.67 -68.01
CA ASP A 27 -13.96 -36.52 -68.21
C ASP A 27 -14.11 -37.75 -67.31
N ILE A 28 -14.04 -38.94 -67.91
CA ILE A 28 -14.26 -40.20 -67.19
C ILE A 28 -13.21 -41.24 -67.54
N LYS A 29 -12.77 -41.99 -66.52
CA LYS A 29 -11.96 -43.20 -66.66
C LYS A 29 -12.65 -44.36 -65.98
N VAL A 30 -12.93 -45.42 -66.73
CA VAL A 30 -13.61 -46.62 -66.22
C VAL A 30 -12.78 -47.85 -66.53
N THR A 31 -12.57 -48.68 -65.51
CA THR A 31 -11.95 -49.99 -65.62
C THR A 31 -13.03 -51.07 -65.62
N PHE A 32 -13.11 -51.85 -66.69
CA PHE A 32 -14.03 -52.98 -66.84
C PHE A 32 -13.31 -54.29 -66.54
N PHE A 33 -13.93 -55.18 -65.77
CA PHE A 33 -13.38 -56.47 -65.42
C PHE A 33 -14.05 -57.56 -66.26
N VAL A 34 -13.33 -58.11 -67.24
CA VAL A 34 -13.83 -59.12 -68.17
C VAL A 34 -13.16 -60.46 -67.93
N LYS A 35 -13.90 -61.56 -68.13
CA LYS A 35 -13.35 -62.93 -68.09
C LYS A 35 -14.05 -63.80 -69.12
N VAL A 36 -13.38 -64.85 -69.58
CA VAL A 36 -14.04 -65.86 -70.42
C VAL A 36 -14.90 -66.76 -69.54
N ASN A 37 -16.11 -67.09 -69.97
CA ASN A 37 -16.95 -68.03 -69.23
C ASN A 37 -16.28 -69.42 -69.17
N LYS A 38 -16.53 -70.17 -68.09
CA LYS A 38 -15.91 -71.49 -67.87
C LYS A 38 -16.57 -72.62 -68.66
N THR A 39 -17.65 -72.34 -69.37
CA THR A 39 -18.36 -73.32 -70.20
C THR A 39 -17.52 -73.70 -71.41
N ARG A 40 -17.58 -74.97 -71.81
CA ARG A 40 -16.80 -75.46 -72.96
C ARG A 40 -17.20 -74.76 -74.26
N GLU A 41 -18.48 -74.41 -74.38
CA GLU A 41 -19.06 -73.75 -75.55
C GLU A 41 -18.50 -72.34 -75.73
N ASP A 42 -18.50 -71.52 -74.68
CA ASP A 42 -18.01 -70.13 -74.74
C ASP A 42 -16.50 -70.08 -74.97
N VAL A 43 -15.74 -71.00 -74.37
CA VAL A 43 -14.30 -71.14 -74.62
C VAL A 43 -14.01 -71.46 -76.08
N LEU A 44 -14.79 -72.36 -76.69
CA LEU A 44 -14.65 -72.69 -78.12
C LEU A 44 -15.05 -71.51 -79.01
N GLN A 45 -16.13 -70.80 -78.66
CA GLN A 45 -16.60 -69.63 -79.41
C GLN A 45 -15.55 -68.52 -79.43
N VAL A 46 -14.93 -68.21 -78.29
CA VAL A 46 -13.83 -67.23 -78.21
C VAL A 46 -12.63 -67.68 -79.02
N ALA A 47 -12.25 -68.96 -78.92
CA ALA A 47 -11.13 -69.52 -79.66
C ALA A 47 -11.34 -69.47 -81.19
N GLN A 48 -12.57 -69.65 -81.66
CA GLN A 48 -12.92 -69.58 -83.08
C GLN A 48 -13.02 -68.14 -83.60
N THR A 49 -13.60 -67.23 -82.81
CA THR A 49 -13.90 -65.86 -83.26
C THR A 49 -12.67 -64.95 -83.20
N ILE A 50 -11.89 -65.05 -82.12
CA ILE A 50 -10.79 -64.13 -81.81
C ILE A 50 -9.44 -64.83 -81.95
N GLY A 51 -9.39 -66.13 -81.66
CA GLY A 51 -8.17 -66.94 -81.65
C GLY A 51 -7.50 -66.99 -80.27
N CYS A 52 -7.03 -68.18 -79.87
CA CYS A 52 -6.51 -68.44 -78.51
C CYS A 52 -5.40 -67.49 -78.04
N ARG A 53 -4.56 -66.99 -78.96
CA ARG A 53 -3.46 -66.08 -78.62
C ARG A 53 -3.95 -64.65 -78.40
N ARG A 54 -4.82 -64.15 -79.28
CA ARG A 54 -5.40 -62.79 -79.18
C ARG A 54 -6.40 -62.70 -78.03
N ALA A 55 -7.10 -63.78 -77.74
CA ALA A 55 -8.06 -63.87 -76.63
C ALA A 55 -7.42 -63.67 -75.24
N SER A 56 -6.10 -63.87 -75.12
CA SER A 56 -5.35 -63.68 -73.87
C SER A 56 -4.45 -62.44 -73.88
N ASP A 57 -4.38 -61.73 -75.01
CA ASP A 57 -3.57 -60.53 -75.18
C ASP A 57 -4.36 -59.27 -74.79
N GLN A 58 -3.77 -58.47 -73.91
CA GLN A 58 -4.41 -57.30 -73.31
C GLN A 58 -4.77 -56.24 -74.36
N ALA A 59 -3.84 -55.90 -75.25
CA ALA A 59 -4.05 -54.90 -76.28
C ALA A 59 -5.10 -55.33 -77.31
N ALA A 60 -5.19 -56.64 -77.59
CA ALA A 60 -6.21 -57.18 -78.47
C ALA A 60 -7.62 -57.09 -77.85
N LEU A 61 -7.75 -57.33 -76.55
CA LEU A 61 -9.01 -57.21 -75.81
C LEU A 61 -9.48 -55.76 -75.69
N GLU A 62 -8.57 -54.83 -75.43
CA GLU A 62 -8.88 -53.39 -75.41
C GLU A 62 -9.43 -52.95 -76.75
N ASN A 63 -8.74 -53.24 -77.86
CA ASN A 63 -9.22 -52.89 -79.20
C ASN A 63 -10.54 -53.57 -79.58
N LEU A 64 -10.80 -54.78 -79.08
CA LEU A 64 -12.03 -55.52 -79.36
C LEU A 64 -13.25 -54.89 -78.68
N PHE A 65 -13.08 -54.45 -77.43
CA PHE A 65 -14.19 -53.96 -76.60
C PHE A 65 -14.29 -52.43 -76.53
N ASP A 66 -13.26 -51.68 -76.97
CA ASP A 66 -13.23 -50.21 -76.90
C ASP A 66 -14.49 -49.57 -77.50
N ALA A 67 -14.87 -49.98 -78.72
CA ALA A 67 -16.04 -49.45 -79.40
C ALA A 67 -17.34 -49.72 -78.62
N LYS A 68 -17.56 -50.97 -78.17
CA LYS A 68 -18.78 -51.39 -77.47
C LYS A 68 -18.89 -50.74 -76.09
N PHE A 69 -17.81 -50.72 -75.31
CA PHE A 69 -17.80 -50.11 -73.98
C PHE A 69 -17.90 -48.59 -74.08
N SER A 70 -17.26 -47.97 -75.09
CA SER A 70 -17.43 -46.54 -75.34
C SER A 70 -18.86 -46.18 -75.72
N GLU A 71 -19.53 -46.97 -76.54
CA GLU A 71 -20.92 -46.73 -76.93
C GLU A 71 -21.86 -46.86 -75.73
N ALA A 72 -21.65 -47.87 -74.88
CA ALA A 72 -22.40 -48.04 -73.65
C ALA A 72 -22.22 -46.84 -72.72
N LEU A 73 -20.98 -46.39 -72.49
CA LEU A 73 -20.71 -45.21 -71.66
C LEU A 73 -21.42 -43.96 -72.19
N LYS A 74 -21.36 -43.70 -73.50
CA LYS A 74 -22.06 -42.58 -74.15
C LYS A 74 -23.58 -42.67 -73.96
N THR A 75 -24.14 -43.85 -74.12
CA THR A 75 -25.58 -44.10 -74.01
C THR A 75 -26.07 -43.88 -72.58
N VAL A 76 -25.38 -44.44 -71.59
CA VAL A 76 -25.76 -44.25 -70.18
C VAL A 76 -25.52 -42.81 -69.75
N GLY A 77 -24.37 -42.22 -70.09
CA GLY A 77 -24.04 -40.85 -69.68
C GLY A 77 -25.10 -39.84 -70.12
N LYS A 78 -25.70 -40.02 -71.30
CA LYS A 78 -26.74 -39.12 -71.79
C LYS A 78 -28.08 -39.20 -71.03
N ARG A 79 -28.25 -40.18 -70.14
CA ARG A 79 -29.45 -40.35 -69.29
C ARG A 79 -29.37 -39.64 -67.95
N PHE A 80 -28.17 -39.25 -67.53
CA PHE A 80 -27.93 -38.64 -66.21
C PHE A 80 -27.49 -37.20 -66.36
N ASP A 81 -27.88 -36.36 -65.41
CA ASP A 81 -27.27 -35.05 -65.22
C ASP A 81 -25.84 -35.20 -64.67
N PHE A 82 -24.95 -34.25 -64.96
CA PHE A 82 -23.57 -34.31 -64.50
C PHE A 82 -23.44 -34.52 -62.99
N VAL A 83 -24.25 -33.81 -62.20
CA VAL A 83 -24.25 -33.90 -60.73
C VAL A 83 -24.72 -35.27 -60.24
N GLU A 84 -25.64 -35.92 -60.97
CA GLU A 84 -26.13 -37.26 -60.61
C GLU A 84 -25.06 -38.33 -60.81
N LEU A 85 -24.15 -38.16 -61.77
CA LEU A 85 -23.01 -39.06 -61.96
C LEU A 85 -22.10 -39.14 -60.72
N TYR A 86 -22.04 -38.07 -59.90
CA TYR A 86 -21.33 -38.10 -58.62
C TYR A 86 -22.19 -38.66 -57.50
N ASN A 87 -23.44 -38.23 -57.40
CA ASN A 87 -24.31 -38.56 -56.28
C ASN A 87 -24.84 -40.01 -56.35
N SER A 88 -24.90 -40.61 -57.53
CA SER A 88 -25.51 -41.92 -57.78
C SER A 88 -24.60 -42.82 -58.63
N ARG A 89 -23.31 -42.91 -58.26
CA ARG A 89 -22.32 -43.76 -58.94
C ARG A 89 -22.77 -45.22 -59.09
N ASP A 90 -23.43 -45.77 -58.07
CA ASP A 90 -23.92 -47.16 -58.11
C ASP A 90 -25.01 -47.37 -59.17
N LYS A 91 -25.90 -46.38 -59.36
CA LYS A 91 -26.93 -46.43 -60.39
C LYS A 91 -26.32 -46.34 -61.78
N PHE A 92 -25.39 -45.41 -61.96
CA PHE A 92 -24.67 -45.25 -63.22
C PHE A 92 -23.90 -46.52 -63.59
N LYS A 93 -23.20 -47.12 -62.62
CA LYS A 93 -22.54 -48.43 -62.75
C LYS A 93 -23.52 -49.54 -63.15
N ALA A 94 -24.66 -49.65 -62.46
CA ALA A 94 -25.67 -50.66 -62.77
C ALA A 94 -26.24 -50.52 -64.19
N GLU A 95 -26.51 -49.29 -64.64
CA GLU A 95 -26.97 -49.05 -66.01
C GLU A 95 -25.91 -49.38 -67.06
N ILE A 96 -24.62 -49.11 -66.78
CA ILE A 96 -23.51 -49.52 -67.66
C ILE A 96 -23.50 -51.03 -67.84
N LEU A 97 -23.57 -51.79 -66.73
CA LEU A 97 -23.61 -53.25 -66.76
C LEU A 97 -24.84 -53.76 -67.53
N GLN A 98 -25.99 -53.11 -67.35
CA GLN A 98 -27.23 -53.47 -68.03
C GLN A 98 -27.18 -53.23 -69.55
N ILE A 99 -26.61 -52.11 -70.01
CA ILE A 99 -26.51 -51.79 -71.44
C ILE A 99 -25.50 -52.69 -72.15
N ILE A 100 -24.35 -52.98 -71.52
CA ILE A 100 -23.33 -53.85 -72.11
C ILE A 100 -23.83 -55.30 -72.20
N GLY A 101 -24.61 -55.72 -71.19
CA GLY A 101 -25.11 -57.08 -71.05
C GLY A 101 -24.06 -58.05 -70.49
N THR A 102 -24.47 -59.30 -70.31
CA THR A 102 -23.65 -60.36 -69.70
C THR A 102 -22.89 -61.22 -70.71
N ASP A 103 -23.32 -61.27 -71.99
CA ASP A 103 -22.69 -62.07 -73.04
C ASP A 103 -21.97 -61.19 -74.07
N LEU A 104 -20.64 -61.36 -74.13
CA LEU A 104 -19.72 -60.63 -74.97
C LEU A 104 -18.98 -61.61 -75.91
N ASN A 105 -19.73 -62.41 -76.67
CA ASN A 105 -19.20 -63.45 -77.57
C ASN A 105 -18.37 -64.49 -76.79
N GLY A 106 -18.89 -64.96 -75.65
CA GLY A 106 -18.23 -65.92 -74.75
C GLY A 106 -17.35 -65.28 -73.65
N TYR A 107 -17.19 -63.95 -73.67
CA TYR A 107 -16.74 -63.19 -72.50
C TYR A 107 -17.92 -62.78 -71.62
N ILE A 108 -17.66 -62.65 -70.33
CA ILE A 108 -18.58 -62.11 -69.34
C ILE A 108 -17.94 -60.85 -68.74
N LEU A 109 -18.75 -59.80 -68.62
CA LEU A 109 -18.42 -58.63 -67.81
C LEU A 109 -18.76 -58.93 -66.36
N ASP A 110 -17.74 -59.02 -65.51
CA ASP A 110 -17.87 -59.32 -64.09
C ASP A 110 -18.27 -58.08 -63.30
N ASP A 111 -17.56 -56.97 -63.52
CA ASP A 111 -17.84 -55.70 -62.86
C ASP A 111 -17.22 -54.51 -63.63
N CYS A 112 -17.55 -53.27 -63.23
CA CYS A 112 -16.82 -52.09 -63.63
C CYS A 112 -16.55 -51.13 -62.46
N ALA A 113 -15.45 -50.39 -62.54
CA ALA A 113 -15.02 -49.39 -61.56
C ALA A 113 -14.77 -48.06 -62.25
N ILE A 114 -15.31 -46.98 -61.67
CA ILE A 114 -15.10 -45.61 -62.16
C ILE A 114 -13.92 -45.03 -61.37
N ASP A 115 -12.77 -44.94 -62.02
CA ASP A 115 -11.52 -44.49 -61.40
C ASP A 115 -11.43 -42.96 -61.35
N PHE A 116 -11.99 -42.30 -62.36
CA PHE A 116 -11.96 -40.84 -62.51
C PHE A 116 -13.28 -40.37 -63.09
N LEU A 117 -13.83 -39.29 -62.53
CA LEU A 117 -14.99 -38.58 -63.05
C LEU A 117 -14.84 -37.13 -62.64
N GLU A 118 -14.57 -36.26 -63.61
CA GLU A 118 -14.47 -34.82 -63.39
C GLU A 118 -15.23 -34.03 -64.46
N GLN A 119 -15.56 -32.77 -64.16
CA GLN A 119 -16.03 -31.87 -65.19
C GLN A 119 -14.91 -31.62 -66.20
N THR A 120 -15.18 -31.72 -67.49
CA THR A 120 -14.22 -31.31 -68.51
C THR A 120 -13.91 -29.81 -68.37
N PRO A 121 -12.63 -29.39 -68.32
CA PRO A 121 -12.27 -27.98 -68.21
C PRO A 121 -12.84 -27.14 -69.35
N LEU A 122 -13.22 -25.89 -69.06
CA LEU A 122 -13.84 -24.98 -70.03
C LEU A 122 -12.94 -24.77 -71.27
N GLU A 123 -11.62 -24.77 -71.07
CA GLU A 123 -10.62 -24.60 -72.12
C GLU A 123 -10.63 -25.74 -73.16
N SER A 124 -11.15 -26.91 -72.77
CA SER A 124 -11.27 -28.07 -73.65
C SER A 124 -12.60 -28.14 -74.40
N LEU A 125 -13.56 -27.26 -74.06
CA LEU A 125 -14.88 -27.19 -74.69
C LEU A 125 -14.85 -26.28 -75.93
N ASN A 126 -15.73 -26.55 -76.89
CA ASN A 126 -15.82 -25.77 -78.12
C ASN A 126 -17.10 -24.93 -78.15
N GLU A 127 -16.98 -23.61 -78.01
CA GLU A 127 -18.11 -22.67 -78.09
C GLU A 127 -18.90 -22.72 -79.41
N ARG A 128 -18.30 -23.22 -80.50
CA ARG A 128 -18.98 -23.38 -81.79
C ARG A 128 -19.77 -24.68 -81.90
N ASN A 129 -19.64 -25.60 -80.94
CA ASN A 129 -20.45 -26.81 -80.86
C ASN A 129 -21.72 -26.52 -80.03
N ILE A 130 -22.90 -26.87 -80.55
CA ILE A 130 -24.18 -26.55 -79.90
C ILE A 130 -24.31 -27.17 -78.49
N LEU A 131 -23.85 -28.41 -78.31
CA LEU A 131 -23.94 -29.10 -77.02
C LEU A 131 -22.97 -28.47 -76.01
N ASP A 132 -21.72 -28.23 -76.42
CA ASP A 132 -20.74 -27.58 -75.55
C ASP A 132 -21.15 -26.14 -75.22
N ALA A 133 -21.75 -25.39 -76.15
CA ALA A 133 -22.24 -24.03 -75.90
C ALA A 133 -23.36 -23.99 -74.85
N GLU A 134 -24.31 -24.95 -74.90
CA GLU A 134 -25.34 -25.09 -73.87
C GLU A 134 -24.74 -25.52 -72.52
N GLY A 135 -23.78 -26.44 -72.52
CA GLY A 135 -23.03 -26.83 -71.32
C GLY A 135 -22.29 -25.66 -70.68
N ILE A 136 -21.53 -24.88 -71.47
CA ILE A 136 -20.82 -23.67 -71.02
C ILE A 136 -21.80 -22.68 -70.41
N LYS A 137 -22.93 -22.42 -71.06
CA LYS A 137 -23.97 -21.55 -70.53
C LYS A 137 -24.47 -22.03 -69.16
N LYS A 138 -24.76 -23.33 -69.02
CA LYS A 138 -25.21 -23.93 -67.75
C LYS A 138 -24.15 -23.79 -66.65
N ILE A 139 -22.88 -24.06 -66.98
CA ILE A 139 -21.75 -23.91 -66.05
C ILE A 139 -21.64 -22.46 -65.56
N ILE A 140 -21.68 -21.49 -66.47
CA ILE A 140 -21.62 -20.06 -66.14
C ILE A 140 -22.80 -19.66 -65.26
N GLU A 141 -24.02 -20.09 -65.60
CA GLU A 141 -25.22 -19.78 -64.82
C GLU A 141 -25.15 -20.31 -63.39
N LEU A 142 -24.79 -21.60 -63.21
CA LEU A 142 -24.67 -22.21 -61.89
C LEU A 142 -23.55 -21.56 -61.07
N THR A 143 -22.39 -21.32 -61.70
CA THR A 143 -21.25 -20.68 -61.02
C THR A 143 -21.57 -19.24 -60.62
N ALA A 144 -22.28 -18.49 -61.47
CA ALA A 144 -22.71 -17.13 -61.17
C ALA A 144 -23.70 -17.10 -60.00
N LYS A 145 -24.70 -18.00 -59.99
CA LYS A 145 -25.64 -18.13 -58.87
C LYS A 145 -24.92 -18.41 -57.55
N GLN A 146 -23.97 -19.34 -57.56
CA GLN A 146 -23.18 -19.66 -56.37
C GLN A 146 -22.30 -18.50 -55.92
N LYS A 147 -21.70 -17.76 -56.85
CA LYS A 147 -20.88 -16.59 -56.53
C LYS A 147 -21.70 -15.45 -55.92
N ILE A 148 -22.92 -15.21 -56.42
CA ILE A 148 -23.86 -14.24 -55.84
C ILE A 148 -24.25 -14.68 -54.42
N LEU A 149 -24.64 -15.95 -54.25
CA LEU A 149 -24.99 -16.49 -52.93
C LEU A 149 -23.82 -16.38 -51.94
N SER A 150 -22.61 -16.73 -52.37
CA SER A 150 -21.41 -16.61 -51.55
C SER A 150 -21.14 -15.17 -51.13
N ASN A 151 -21.31 -14.20 -52.05
CA ASN A 151 -21.15 -12.79 -51.73
C ASN A 151 -22.23 -12.29 -50.77
N GLN A 152 -23.48 -12.71 -50.96
CA GLN A 152 -24.57 -12.37 -50.06
C GLN A 152 -24.29 -12.86 -48.64
N ILE A 153 -23.90 -14.14 -48.49
CA ILE A 153 -23.53 -14.72 -47.18
C ILE A 153 -22.38 -13.94 -46.54
N GLU A 154 -21.36 -13.57 -47.32
CA GLU A 154 -20.23 -12.80 -46.82
C GLU A 154 -20.65 -11.40 -46.33
N ARG A 155 -21.51 -10.70 -47.08
CA ARG A 155 -22.02 -9.37 -46.69
C ARG A 155 -22.96 -9.43 -45.50
N GLU A 156 -23.83 -10.43 -45.42
CA GLU A 156 -24.71 -10.65 -44.26
C GLU A 156 -23.90 -10.94 -43.00
N LYS A 157 -22.83 -11.75 -43.12
CA LYS A 157 -21.88 -11.99 -42.04
C LYS A 157 -21.22 -10.70 -41.58
N GLU A 158 -20.70 -9.89 -42.50
CA GLU A 158 -20.05 -8.60 -42.20
C GLU A 158 -21.01 -7.62 -41.51
N GLN A 159 -22.25 -7.51 -42.00
CA GLN A 159 -23.29 -6.68 -41.38
C GLN A 159 -23.63 -7.17 -39.97
N THR A 160 -23.78 -8.47 -39.78
CA THR A 160 -24.10 -9.07 -38.47
C THR A 160 -22.99 -8.79 -37.46
N ILE A 161 -21.73 -9.02 -37.84
CA ILE A 161 -20.56 -8.73 -36.99
C ILE A 161 -20.51 -7.24 -36.65
N THR A 162 -20.68 -6.37 -37.65
CA THR A 162 -20.66 -4.92 -37.45
C THR A 162 -21.75 -4.47 -36.48
N LYS A 163 -22.98 -4.98 -36.65
CA LYS A 163 -24.10 -4.69 -35.75
C LYS A 163 -23.81 -5.14 -34.32
N GLN A 164 -23.28 -6.35 -34.13
CA GLN A 164 -22.88 -6.85 -32.81
C GLN A 164 -21.79 -5.97 -32.18
N ASN A 165 -20.79 -5.55 -32.96
CA ASN A 165 -19.73 -4.68 -32.49
C ASN A 165 -20.24 -3.30 -32.06
N VAL A 166 -21.18 -2.71 -32.81
CA VAL A 166 -21.81 -1.43 -32.45
C VAL A 166 -22.59 -1.57 -31.15
N ILE A 167 -23.44 -2.59 -31.02
CA ILE A 167 -24.23 -2.84 -29.80
C ILE A 167 -23.30 -3.06 -28.60
N ALA A 168 -22.25 -3.85 -28.77
CA ALA A 168 -21.27 -4.09 -27.71
C ALA A 168 -20.57 -2.80 -27.29
N LYS A 169 -20.17 -1.96 -28.25
CA LYS A 169 -19.51 -0.68 -27.96
C LYS A 169 -20.45 0.31 -27.27
N GLU A 170 -21.70 0.39 -27.70
CA GLU A 170 -22.73 1.21 -27.03
C GLU A 170 -22.96 0.74 -25.59
N ALA A 171 -23.05 -0.57 -25.35
CA ALA A 171 -23.19 -1.11 -24.00
C ALA A 171 -21.98 -0.79 -23.11
N VAL A 172 -20.76 -0.89 -23.65
CA VAL A 172 -19.53 -0.52 -22.92
C VAL A 172 -19.55 0.97 -22.55
N LEU A 173 -19.88 1.85 -23.49
CA LEU A 173 -19.92 3.30 -23.24
C LEU A 173 -20.98 3.67 -22.19
N GLU A 174 -22.14 3.00 -22.21
CA GLU A 174 -23.18 3.22 -21.21
C GLU A 174 -22.75 2.75 -19.81
N LEU A 175 -22.06 1.60 -19.71
CA LEU A 175 -21.48 1.13 -18.46
C LEU A 175 -20.38 2.08 -17.94
N GLU A 176 -19.51 2.59 -18.82
CA GLU A 176 -18.50 3.60 -18.47
C GLU A 176 -19.14 4.89 -17.96
N ARG A 177 -20.23 5.34 -18.59
CA ARG A 177 -21.01 6.50 -18.13
C ARG A 177 -21.57 6.26 -16.73
N GLN A 178 -22.18 5.11 -16.49
CA GLN A 178 -22.74 4.75 -15.17
C GLN A 178 -21.66 4.63 -14.09
N LEU A 179 -20.51 4.07 -14.43
CA LEU A 179 -19.35 3.98 -13.54
C LEU A 179 -18.88 5.39 -13.15
N SER A 180 -18.66 6.27 -14.13
CA SER A 180 -18.23 7.64 -13.88
C SER A 180 -19.22 8.43 -13.03
N GLU A 181 -20.53 8.29 -13.29
CA GLU A 181 -21.57 8.92 -12.46
C GLU A 181 -21.55 8.40 -11.01
N THR A 182 -21.32 7.11 -10.83
CA THR A 182 -21.27 6.48 -9.50
C THR A 182 -20.04 6.92 -8.73
N GLU A 183 -18.87 6.97 -9.40
CA GLU A 183 -17.63 7.46 -8.81
C GLU A 183 -17.74 8.92 -8.37
N GLU A 184 -18.31 9.79 -9.20
CA GLU A 184 -18.50 11.20 -8.84
C GLU A 184 -19.52 11.40 -7.71
N LYS A 185 -20.59 10.57 -7.67
CA LYS A 185 -21.51 10.54 -6.52
C LYS A 185 -20.79 10.12 -5.24
N GLN A 186 -20.00 9.04 -5.30
CA GLN A 186 -19.23 8.55 -4.16
C GLN A 186 -18.23 9.60 -3.66
N LYS A 187 -17.50 10.26 -4.56
CA LYS A 187 -16.59 11.37 -4.21
C LYS A 187 -17.32 12.49 -3.49
N ARG A 188 -18.50 12.89 -3.99
CA ARG A 188 -19.32 13.94 -3.37
C ARG A 188 -19.80 13.54 -1.98
N GLU A 189 -20.24 12.30 -1.82
CA GLU A 189 -20.72 11.77 -0.53
C GLU A 189 -19.59 11.70 0.50
N ILE A 190 -18.41 11.18 0.10
CA ILE A 190 -17.20 11.17 0.94
C ILE A 190 -16.80 12.59 1.34
N ALA A 191 -16.83 13.55 0.41
CA ALA A 191 -16.50 14.94 0.71
C ALA A 191 -17.50 15.56 1.69
N SER A 192 -18.80 15.28 1.54
CA SER A 192 -19.85 15.74 2.43
C SER A 192 -19.68 15.17 3.85
N ILE A 193 -19.45 13.86 3.97
CA ILE A 193 -19.20 13.20 5.26
C ILE A 193 -17.95 13.78 5.93
N LYS A 194 -16.84 13.91 5.19
CA LYS A 194 -15.61 14.51 5.73
C LYS A 194 -15.82 15.93 6.24
N ALA A 195 -16.56 16.76 5.50
CA ALA A 195 -16.85 18.12 5.92
C ALA A 195 -17.71 18.15 7.19
N HIS A 196 -18.70 17.27 7.30
CA HIS A 196 -19.56 17.14 8.48
C HIS A 196 -18.75 16.70 9.72
N GLU A 197 -17.96 15.63 9.60
CA GLU A 197 -17.11 15.12 10.67
C GLU A 197 -16.07 16.15 11.13
N GLN A 198 -15.45 16.88 10.19
CA GLN A 198 -14.53 17.97 10.53
C GLN A 198 -15.22 19.10 11.32
N ALA A 199 -16.46 19.44 10.96
CA ALA A 199 -17.24 20.43 11.70
C ALA A 199 -17.57 19.95 13.11
N GLU A 200 -17.98 18.68 13.28
CA GLU A 200 -18.24 18.10 14.60
C GLU A 200 -16.97 18.03 15.47
N ILE A 201 -15.85 17.58 14.91
CA ILE A 201 -14.55 17.58 15.59
C ILE A 201 -14.19 18.99 16.06
N ALA A 202 -14.37 20.00 15.21
CA ALA A 202 -14.09 21.39 15.58
C ALA A 202 -14.98 21.87 16.74
N ILE A 203 -16.28 21.52 16.74
CA ILE A 203 -17.21 21.83 17.82
C ILE A 203 -16.74 21.18 19.14
N VAL A 204 -16.41 19.89 19.10
CA VAL A 204 -15.91 19.15 20.28
C VAL A 204 -14.62 19.78 20.81
N GLN A 205 -13.67 20.11 19.92
CA GLN A 205 -12.42 20.78 20.31
C GLN A 205 -12.66 22.13 20.98
N GLN A 206 -13.57 22.96 20.46
CA GLN A 206 -13.88 24.25 21.11
C GLN A 206 -14.58 24.05 22.46
N ASN A 207 -15.45 23.04 22.58
CA ASN A 207 -16.10 22.72 23.86
C ASN A 207 -15.10 22.23 24.91
N GLU A 208 -14.18 21.34 24.55
CA GLU A 208 -13.12 20.88 25.46
C GLU A 208 -12.17 22.02 25.82
N ARG A 209 -11.83 22.89 24.87
CA ARG A 209 -11.05 24.10 25.17
C ARG A 209 -11.78 25.01 26.16
N LEU A 210 -13.08 25.24 25.98
CA LEU A 210 -13.89 26.03 26.90
C LEU A 210 -13.90 25.42 28.31
N LYS A 211 -14.03 24.09 28.43
CA LYS A 211 -13.94 23.39 29.73
C LYS A 211 -12.57 23.57 30.38
N SER A 212 -11.49 23.39 29.60
CA SER A 212 -10.12 23.57 30.08
C SER A 212 -9.86 25.01 30.55
N GLU A 213 -10.28 26.01 29.79
CA GLU A 213 -10.11 27.43 30.16
C GLU A 213 -10.93 27.77 31.41
N LYS A 214 -12.17 27.27 31.52
CA LYS A 214 -12.97 27.44 32.74
C LYS A 214 -12.29 26.83 33.96
N ALA A 215 -11.77 25.61 33.84
CA ALA A 215 -11.05 24.96 34.93
C ALA A 215 -9.78 25.73 35.32
N ARG A 216 -9.04 26.27 34.34
CA ARG A 216 -7.87 27.13 34.57
C ARG A 216 -8.26 28.40 35.33
N ILE A 217 -9.29 29.11 34.87
CA ILE A 217 -9.77 30.34 35.51
C ILE A 217 -10.16 30.09 36.97
N VAL A 218 -10.95 29.04 37.24
CA VAL A 218 -11.35 28.69 38.62
C VAL A 218 -10.12 28.37 39.48
N THR A 219 -9.17 27.61 38.94
CA THR A 219 -7.93 27.28 39.65
C THR A 219 -7.09 28.53 39.92
N ASP A 220 -6.95 29.43 38.96
CA ASP A 220 -6.22 30.69 39.11
C ASP A 220 -6.89 31.61 40.15
N GLU A 221 -8.23 31.70 40.15
CA GLU A 221 -9.00 32.42 41.16
C GLU A 221 -8.77 31.85 42.57
N GLU A 222 -8.87 30.53 42.74
CA GLU A 222 -8.62 29.86 44.03
C GLU A 222 -7.18 30.06 44.51
N LEU A 223 -6.19 29.96 43.61
CA LEU A 223 -4.79 30.22 43.93
C LEU A 223 -4.55 31.68 44.31
N GLN A 224 -5.18 32.64 43.63
CA GLN A 224 -5.09 34.06 43.99
C GLN A 224 -5.67 34.32 45.38
N VAL A 225 -6.86 33.78 45.67
CA VAL A 225 -7.49 33.89 47.00
C VAL A 225 -6.60 33.25 48.08
N ALA A 226 -6.04 32.06 47.81
CA ALA A 226 -5.13 31.39 48.74
C ALA A 226 -3.84 32.20 48.96
N ASN A 227 -3.27 32.81 47.91
CA ASN A 227 -2.11 33.67 48.01
C ASN A 227 -2.40 34.94 48.82
N GLU A 228 -3.51 35.62 48.57
CA GLU A 228 -3.95 36.78 49.37
C GLU A 228 -4.13 36.40 50.84
N ASN A 229 -4.75 35.25 51.12
CA ASN A 229 -4.88 34.74 52.49
C ASN A 229 -3.52 34.45 53.13
N LYS A 230 -2.57 33.86 52.38
CA LYS A 230 -1.20 33.64 52.84
C LYS A 230 -0.49 34.96 53.14
N TYR A 231 -0.57 35.95 52.25
CA TYR A 231 -0.01 37.28 52.49
C TYR A 231 -0.59 37.93 53.75
N ARG A 232 -1.92 37.83 53.92
CA ARG A 232 -2.60 38.32 55.13
C ARG A 232 -2.06 37.64 56.39
N GLN A 233 -1.88 36.31 56.37
CA GLN A 233 -1.30 35.57 57.49
C GLN A 233 0.15 35.98 57.78
N ILE A 234 0.97 36.20 56.75
CA ILE A 234 2.35 36.69 56.91
C ILE A 234 2.36 38.07 57.57
N ILE A 235 1.49 38.99 57.15
CA ILE A 235 1.37 40.34 57.73
C ILE A 235 0.94 40.24 59.21
N VAL A 236 -0.06 39.42 59.53
CA VAL A 236 -0.52 39.21 60.91
C VAL A 236 0.59 38.60 61.77
N ALA A 237 1.32 37.60 61.26
CA ALA A 237 2.44 36.99 61.97
C ALA A 237 3.58 38.00 62.20
N ALA A 238 3.91 38.82 61.20
CA ALA A 238 4.90 39.89 61.34
C ALA A 238 4.48 40.93 62.40
N LYS A 239 3.21 41.35 62.39
CA LYS A 239 2.65 42.26 63.40
C LYS A 239 2.63 41.66 64.81
N ASN A 240 2.32 40.37 64.92
CA ASN A 240 2.37 39.66 66.21
C ASN A 240 3.81 39.54 66.71
N LYS A 241 4.77 39.22 65.84
CA LYS A 241 6.19 39.19 66.19
C LYS A 241 6.68 40.56 66.67
N GLU A 242 6.35 41.64 65.94
CA GLU A 242 6.65 43.03 66.34
C GLU A 242 6.06 43.35 67.72
N ARG A 243 4.83 42.91 67.99
CA ARG A 243 4.19 43.08 69.31
C ARG A 243 4.89 42.28 70.41
N THR A 244 5.26 41.03 70.14
CA THR A 244 5.99 40.19 71.11
C THR A 244 7.39 40.73 71.38
N GLU A 245 8.10 41.18 70.35
CA GLU A 245 9.40 41.86 70.50
C GLU A 245 9.24 43.12 71.34
N ALA A 246 8.23 43.97 71.10
CA ALA A 246 7.99 45.15 71.92
C ALA A 246 7.75 44.80 73.40
N VAL A 247 6.97 43.76 73.69
CA VAL A 247 6.70 43.30 75.07
C VAL A 247 7.96 42.74 75.74
N GLU A 248 8.75 41.93 75.04
CA GLU A 248 10.00 41.39 75.59
C GLU A 248 11.05 42.49 75.77
N THR A 249 11.11 43.49 74.88
CA THR A 249 11.99 44.66 75.05
C THR A 249 11.61 45.42 76.32
N GLU A 250 10.32 45.65 76.57
CA GLU A 250 9.83 46.29 77.79
C GLU A 250 10.14 45.46 79.05
N ARG A 251 10.03 44.12 79.00
CA ARG A 251 10.43 43.23 80.10
C ARG A 251 11.93 43.29 80.37
N VAL A 252 12.76 43.23 79.33
CA VAL A 252 14.22 43.33 79.45
C VAL A 252 14.65 44.69 80.02
N GLU A 253 14.00 45.79 79.63
CA GLU A 253 14.27 47.10 80.23
C GLU A 253 13.88 47.15 81.71
N LYS A 254 12.75 46.54 82.08
CA LYS A 254 12.34 46.43 83.47
C LYS A 254 13.31 45.58 84.31
N ASP A 255 13.76 44.45 83.78
CA ASP A 255 14.74 43.59 84.46
C ASP A 255 16.11 44.27 84.57
N ARG A 256 16.55 45.02 83.54
CA ARG A 256 17.75 45.87 83.63
C ARG A 256 17.64 46.96 84.69
N ALA A 257 16.48 47.58 84.84
CA ALA A 257 16.24 48.58 85.87
C ALA A 257 16.29 47.97 87.29
N LEU A 258 15.79 46.74 87.45
CA LEU A 258 15.89 45.97 88.70
C LEU A 258 17.32 45.54 89.01
N GLU A 259 18.07 45.03 88.03
CA GLU A 259 19.49 44.70 88.21
C GLU A 259 20.34 45.94 88.53
N ALA A 260 20.05 47.08 87.92
CA ALA A 260 20.74 48.34 88.22
C ALA A 260 20.51 48.77 89.68
N THR A 261 19.28 48.66 90.18
CA THR A 261 18.96 48.96 91.58
C THR A 261 19.59 47.97 92.56
N GLU A 262 19.62 46.68 92.24
CA GLU A 262 20.31 45.66 93.05
C GLU A 262 21.83 45.90 93.08
N ARG A 263 22.43 46.28 91.95
CA ARG A 263 23.85 46.63 91.83
C ARG A 263 24.19 47.89 92.64
N GLU A 264 23.34 48.91 92.59
CA GLU A 264 23.51 50.14 93.37
C GLU A 264 23.46 49.85 94.88
N ARG A 265 22.59 48.91 95.31
CA ARG A 265 22.52 48.42 96.68
C ARG A 265 23.77 47.66 97.14
N LEU A 266 24.35 46.84 96.26
CA LEU A 266 25.62 46.14 96.54
C LEU A 266 26.81 47.10 96.62
N VAL A 267 26.87 48.08 95.72
CA VAL A 267 27.94 49.11 95.71
C VAL A 267 27.87 49.96 96.98
N THR A 268 26.68 50.43 97.37
CA THR A 268 26.50 51.20 98.61
C THR A 268 26.87 50.40 99.86
N LEU A 269 26.53 49.10 99.94
CA LEU A 269 26.99 48.23 101.04
C LEU A 269 28.52 48.07 101.07
N ALA A 270 29.17 47.95 99.91
CA ALA A 270 30.62 47.86 99.82
C ALA A 270 31.32 49.18 100.19
N GLU A 271 30.74 50.33 99.84
CA GLU A 271 31.22 51.65 100.24
C GLU A 271 31.14 51.84 101.76
N ILE A 272 30.02 51.46 102.39
CA ILE A 272 29.87 51.50 103.85
C ILE A 272 30.93 50.61 104.53
N ALA A 273 31.19 49.42 104.00
CA ALA A 273 32.23 48.53 104.54
C ALA A 273 33.65 49.14 104.42
N LYS A 274 33.94 49.80 103.30
CA LYS A 274 35.20 50.51 103.07
C LYS A 274 35.37 51.71 104.01
N GLU A 275 34.32 52.49 104.22
CA GLU A 275 34.34 53.65 105.13
C GLU A 275 34.60 53.23 106.58
N LYS A 276 33.98 52.12 107.02
CA LYS A 276 34.20 51.57 108.35
C LYS A 276 35.66 51.13 108.58
N ALA A 277 36.29 50.51 107.58
CA ALA A 277 37.70 50.12 107.65
C ALA A 277 38.66 51.34 107.69
N ILE A 278 38.30 52.43 107.01
CA ILE A 278 39.08 53.68 107.03
C ILE A 278 38.98 54.37 108.40
N GLU A 279 37.80 54.38 109.03
CA GLU A 279 37.65 54.92 110.39
C GLU A 279 38.46 54.14 111.43
N GLU A 280 38.50 52.81 111.31
CA GLU A 280 39.28 51.96 112.21
C GLU A 280 40.78 52.27 112.12
N GLN A 281 41.32 52.36 110.90
CA GLN A 281 42.72 52.77 110.70
C GLN A 281 43.02 54.22 111.13
N ARG A 282 42.06 55.14 111.00
CA ARG A 282 42.23 56.52 111.50
C ARG A 282 42.34 56.56 113.02
N ARG A 283 41.65 55.66 113.73
CA ARG A 283 41.73 55.55 115.19
C ARG A 283 43.11 55.07 115.63
N ASP A 284 43.68 54.08 114.95
CA ASP A 284 45.02 53.56 115.23
C ASP A 284 46.10 54.63 114.99
N ILE A 285 45.97 55.42 113.91
CA ILE A 285 46.90 56.52 113.60
C ILE A 285 46.86 57.61 114.68
N GLN A 286 45.69 57.93 115.23
CA GLN A 286 45.58 58.93 116.30
C GLN A 286 46.23 58.47 117.61
N GLU A 287 46.24 57.16 117.89
CA GLU A 287 46.87 56.61 119.09
C GLU A 287 48.40 56.75 119.03
N VAL A 288 49.01 56.43 117.86
CA VAL A 288 50.45 56.61 117.63
C VAL A 288 50.88 58.09 117.68
N ILE A 289 50.03 59.02 117.22
CA ILE A 289 50.31 60.46 117.30
C ILE A 289 50.30 60.94 118.76
N ARG A 290 49.42 60.41 119.61
CA ARG A 290 49.36 60.78 121.04
C ARG A 290 50.63 60.36 121.78
N GLU A 291 51.14 59.16 121.54
CA GLU A 291 52.40 58.70 122.13
C GLU A 291 53.59 59.57 121.68
N ARG A 292 53.64 59.98 120.41
CA ARG A 292 54.73 60.81 119.89
C ARG A 292 54.77 62.22 120.48
N VAL A 293 53.60 62.82 120.72
CA VAL A 293 53.47 64.16 121.31
C VAL A 293 53.79 64.15 122.82
N ALA A 294 53.48 63.06 123.53
CA ALA A 294 53.86 62.92 124.94
C ALA A 294 55.38 62.87 125.13
N VAL A 295 56.09 62.15 124.25
CA VAL A 295 57.56 62.04 124.29
C VAL A 295 58.24 63.35 123.87
N GLN A 296 57.68 64.11 122.92
CA GLN A 296 58.23 65.43 122.58
C GLN A 296 58.04 66.46 123.71
N LYS A 297 56.95 66.38 124.48
CA LYS A 297 56.67 67.33 125.56
C LYS A 297 57.59 67.15 126.77
N SER A 298 58.07 65.93 127.05
CA SER A 298 59.03 65.68 128.14
C SER A 298 60.44 66.18 127.83
N VAL A 299 60.88 66.10 126.56
CA VAL A 299 62.20 66.58 126.13
C VAL A 299 62.31 68.11 126.23
N VAL A 300 61.26 68.84 125.86
CA VAL A 300 61.25 70.32 125.92
C VAL A 300 61.23 70.83 127.37
N GLN A 301 60.61 70.12 128.31
CA GLN A 301 60.59 70.53 129.73
C GLN A 301 61.95 70.38 130.43
N GLU A 302 62.77 69.40 130.03
CA GLU A 302 64.13 69.27 130.55
C GLU A 302 65.11 70.24 129.87
N GLU A 303 64.91 70.59 128.59
CA GLU A 303 65.72 71.62 127.92
C GLU A 303 65.51 73.04 128.48
N GLU A 304 64.30 73.39 128.92
CA GLU A 304 64.03 74.69 129.56
C GLU A 304 64.64 74.80 130.97
N LYS A 305 64.61 73.73 131.79
CA LYS A 305 65.24 73.75 133.13
C LYS A 305 66.75 74.00 133.07
N ILE A 306 67.43 73.49 132.05
CA ILE A 306 68.87 73.68 131.84
C ILE A 306 69.19 75.13 131.43
N LYS A 307 68.31 75.77 130.66
CA LYS A 307 68.43 77.19 130.28
C LYS A 307 68.21 78.12 131.48
N ASP A 308 67.24 77.81 132.34
CA ASP A 308 66.98 78.60 133.56
C ASP A 308 68.15 78.55 134.55
N THR A 309 68.80 77.39 134.72
CA THR A 309 69.97 77.28 135.63
C THR A 309 71.18 78.08 135.12
N SER A 310 71.37 78.18 133.80
CA SER A 310 72.44 79.00 133.22
C SER A 310 72.18 80.50 133.36
N ALA A 311 70.92 80.93 133.21
CA ALA A 311 70.53 82.34 133.34
C ALA A 311 70.68 82.87 134.78
N PHE A 312 70.32 82.07 135.79
CA PHE A 312 70.50 82.45 137.20
C PHE A 312 71.99 82.54 137.61
N ALA A 313 72.84 81.62 137.13
CA ALA A 313 74.27 81.65 137.43
C ALA A 313 75.00 82.86 136.79
N GLU A 314 74.52 83.36 135.66
CA GLU A 314 75.08 84.54 135.00
C GLU A 314 74.61 85.85 135.66
N ALA A 315 73.37 85.89 136.15
CA ALA A 315 72.83 87.02 136.90
C ALA A 315 73.55 87.22 138.25
N ASP A 316 73.87 86.14 138.98
CA ASP A 316 74.63 86.23 140.23
C ASP A 316 76.08 86.69 140.03
N ARG A 317 76.73 86.30 138.91
CA ARG A 317 78.06 86.83 138.56
C ARG A 317 78.04 88.33 138.29
N LYS A 318 77.03 88.82 137.55
CA LYS A 318 76.90 90.27 137.27
C LYS A 318 76.60 91.08 138.54
N LYS A 319 75.83 90.52 139.48
CA LYS A 319 75.57 91.15 140.78
C LYS A 319 76.83 91.24 141.65
N ALA A 320 77.68 90.22 141.66
CA ALA A 320 78.95 90.23 142.40
C ALA A 320 79.97 91.24 141.83
N VAL A 321 80.01 91.43 140.50
CA VAL A 321 80.89 92.43 139.86
C VAL A 321 80.41 93.86 140.13
N ALA A 322 79.09 94.10 140.14
CA ALA A 322 78.53 95.42 140.41
C ALA A 322 78.78 95.89 141.86
N ILE A 323 78.74 94.98 142.85
CA ILE A 323 79.03 95.33 144.25
C ILE A 323 80.53 95.64 144.44
N LYS A 324 81.43 94.99 143.70
CA LYS A 324 82.88 95.21 143.83
C LYS A 324 83.36 96.54 143.24
N ASN A 325 82.63 97.14 142.30
CA ASN A 325 82.90 98.49 141.78
C ASN A 325 82.33 99.60 142.68
N ALA A 326 81.64 99.25 143.78
CA ALA A 326 81.16 100.20 144.78
C ALA A 326 82.12 100.38 145.98
N GLU A 327 83.36 99.87 145.91
CA GLU A 327 84.37 99.98 146.98
C GLU A 327 85.77 100.47 146.51
N MET A 328 85.87 101.23 145.40
CA MET A 328 87.09 101.96 145.02
C MET A 328 86.85 103.41 144.64
#